data_AF-A0A9K3Q134-F1
#
_entry.id   AF-A0A9K3Q134-F1
#
_cell.length_a   1.000
_cell.length_b   1.000
_cell.length_c   1.000
_cell.angle_alpha   90.00
_cell.angle_beta   90.00
_cell.angle_gamma   90.00
#
_symmetry.space_group_name_H-M   'P 1'
#
loop_
_entity.id
_entity.type
_entity.pdbx_description
1 polymer ?
#
loop_
_entity_poly.entity_id
_entity_poly.type
_entity_poly.pdbx_seq_one_letter_code
_entity_poly.pdbx_strand_id
1 'polypeptide(L)'
;MRSLARRELFSKYNSCHHRFLRRQSPLSSKSCHRRWFHDGFPCCHTSSSTSSVSIPTVEQVSTEKSIWEHPSVIDVTPLAESLRQHIREFTSQKKESLTLVGILANQGPHRHDAIVYAESIQENCEQDGIQFELWSSTAHVDGCGDTAVDGIHWIQEQIKNANESQHVDGILVFYPIYQQQLLRGPYKDSITGVYYKTCDDYIRDLVLPTKDVEGLCGAKWLRVLDDPLPTTQSNFLQLYPCTALSVLWSIEAYHLSRVSSSHSFPGESMETLSKYSELHVPSCKWKNLTVSIINRSEIMGRPLAVMLARKGATVYSIDIDSILQFQPNGRMQRCNPADVTLQSCLASSNVVVTGVPDPNYQLPLDYIQENSTIISVSEYTNVCEATLLSDRPDIHYIPQVGKVTVAVLENNLVHLKKFNLEQSQYQ
;
A
#
# COMPACT_ATOMS: atom_id res chain seq x y z
N MET A 1 30.33 -16.72 34.97
CA MET A 1 29.05 -16.99 35.68
C MET A 1 27.91 -16.06 35.22
N ARG A 2 27.58 -16.01 33.91
CA ARG A 2 26.34 -15.40 33.37
C ARG A 2 25.88 -16.04 32.05
N SER A 3 26.15 -17.34 31.85
CA SER A 3 25.71 -18.08 30.65
C SER A 3 24.96 -19.39 30.92
N LEU A 4 24.68 -19.71 32.20
CA LEU A 4 23.97 -20.95 32.58
C LEU A 4 22.53 -20.73 33.09
N ALA A 5 22.07 -19.48 33.23
CA ALA A 5 20.74 -19.17 33.79
C ALA A 5 19.61 -18.97 32.76
N ARG A 6 19.84 -19.18 31.45
CA ARG A 6 18.80 -19.04 30.41
C ARG A 6 18.27 -20.36 29.84
N ARG A 7 18.77 -21.52 30.28
CA ARG A 7 18.31 -22.84 29.82
C ARG A 7 17.25 -23.52 30.71
N GLU A 8 16.95 -22.98 31.89
CA GLU A 8 15.97 -23.62 32.81
C GLU A 8 14.55 -23.02 32.78
N LEU A 9 14.30 -21.94 32.05
CA LEU A 9 12.95 -21.35 31.94
C LEU A 9 12.11 -21.91 30.78
N PHE A 10 12.70 -22.69 29.87
CA PHE A 10 11.99 -23.31 28.74
C PHE A 10 11.48 -24.74 28.99
N SER A 11 11.78 -25.34 30.16
CA SER A 11 11.40 -26.72 30.49
C SER A 11 10.13 -26.85 31.34
N LYS A 12 9.50 -25.76 31.81
CA LYS A 12 8.32 -25.82 32.70
C LYS A 12 6.99 -25.46 32.05
N TYR A 13 6.95 -25.11 30.75
CA TYR A 13 5.70 -24.77 30.06
C TYR A 13 5.06 -25.93 29.27
N ASN A 14 5.76 -27.06 29.10
CA ASN A 14 5.29 -28.21 28.29
C ASN A 14 4.71 -29.39 29.10
N SER A 15 4.36 -29.20 30.39
CA SER A 15 3.89 -30.29 31.25
C SER A 15 2.41 -30.23 31.64
N CYS A 16 1.60 -29.30 31.10
CA CYS A 16 0.23 -29.09 31.62
C CYS A 16 -0.92 -29.24 30.60
N HIS A 17 -0.70 -29.78 29.40
CA HIS A 17 -1.80 -29.99 28.43
C HIS A 17 -1.99 -31.42 27.90
N HIS A 18 -1.34 -32.42 28.51
CA HIS A 18 -1.72 -33.83 28.32
C HIS A 18 -2.44 -34.37 29.55
N ARG A 19 -3.75 -34.04 29.67
CA ARG A 19 -4.71 -34.86 30.41
C ARG A 19 -6.14 -34.45 30.01
N PHE A 20 -6.97 -35.46 29.79
CA PHE A 20 -8.39 -35.43 29.44
C PHE A 20 -8.75 -35.34 27.95
N LEU A 21 -8.54 -36.47 27.26
CA LEU A 21 -9.49 -36.95 26.26
C LEU A 21 -10.15 -38.24 26.76
N ARG A 22 -11.45 -38.35 26.45
CA ARG A 22 -12.39 -39.48 26.54
C ARG A 22 -13.23 -39.62 27.82
N ARG A 23 -14.53 -39.27 27.69
CA ARG A 23 -15.64 -40.25 27.71
C ARG A 23 -16.98 -39.63 27.26
N GLN A 24 -17.53 -40.28 26.23
CA GLN A 24 -18.93 -40.62 25.96
C GLN A 24 -20.05 -39.55 25.79
N SER A 25 -20.83 -39.84 24.75
CA SER A 25 -22.01 -39.25 24.09
C SER A 25 -23.35 -39.32 24.88
N PRO A 26 -24.53 -39.13 24.26
CA PRO A 26 -25.15 -37.87 23.82
C PRO A 26 -26.56 -37.69 24.47
N LEU A 27 -27.00 -36.47 24.80
CA LEU A 27 -28.38 -36.25 25.23
C LEU A 27 -28.96 -34.90 24.79
N SER A 28 -30.28 -34.95 24.62
CA SER A 28 -31.18 -34.08 23.90
C SER A 28 -31.81 -32.97 24.75
N SER A 29 -32.45 -32.05 24.03
CA SER A 29 -33.69 -31.36 24.39
C SER A 29 -33.65 -30.03 25.17
N LYS A 30 -34.23 -29.03 24.49
CA LYS A 30 -35.27 -28.08 24.93
C LYS A 30 -34.92 -26.91 25.87
N SER A 31 -35.22 -25.73 25.30
CA SER A 31 -35.87 -24.53 25.88
C SER A 31 -35.17 -23.76 27.00
N CYS A 32 -35.04 -22.43 26.87
CA CYS A 32 -36.08 -21.50 27.34
C CYS A 32 -35.74 -20.03 27.04
N HIS A 33 -36.79 -19.21 27.09
CA HIS A 33 -36.95 -17.81 26.65
C HIS A 33 -36.23 -16.71 27.44
N ARG A 34 -36.05 -15.56 26.75
CA ARG A 34 -36.39 -14.13 27.10
C ARG A 34 -35.93 -13.29 25.87
N ARG A 35 -36.71 -12.57 25.04
CA ARG A 35 -37.79 -11.55 25.17
C ARG A 35 -37.35 -10.48 26.19
N TRP A 36 -37.15 -9.18 25.90
CA TRP A 36 -37.93 -8.11 25.24
C TRP A 36 -36.93 -7.02 24.74
N PHE A 37 -37.15 -6.17 23.73
CA PHE A 37 -38.24 -5.22 23.50
C PHE A 37 -38.47 -4.94 22.00
N HIS A 38 -39.75 -4.81 21.63
CA HIS A 38 -40.27 -4.18 20.42
C HIS A 38 -40.40 -2.67 20.64
N ASP A 39 -40.32 -1.90 19.54
CA ASP A 39 -41.25 -0.85 19.09
C ASP A 39 -40.59 -0.23 17.84
N GLY A 40 -41.19 -0.05 16.66
CA GLY A 40 -42.58 -0.04 16.20
C GLY A 40 -42.66 0.99 15.04
N PHE A 41 -43.58 0.77 14.09
CA PHE A 41 -44.01 1.64 12.96
C PHE A 41 -43.45 1.36 11.54
N PRO A 42 -44.28 1.49 10.46
CA PRO A 42 -45.18 0.42 10.04
C PRO A 42 -45.09 0.09 8.53
N CYS A 43 -45.66 -1.06 8.18
CA CYS A 43 -45.85 -1.57 6.83
C CYS A 43 -46.72 -0.66 5.95
N CYS A 44 -46.33 -0.51 4.69
CA CYS A 44 -47.19 -0.01 3.62
C CYS A 44 -47.27 -1.05 2.48
N HIS A 45 -48.49 -1.18 1.98
CA HIS A 45 -49.00 -2.22 1.10
C HIS A 45 -48.32 -2.32 -0.27
N THR A 46 -48.19 -3.57 -0.74
CA THR A 46 -47.96 -3.93 -2.13
C THR A 46 -49.23 -3.66 -2.96
N SER A 47 -49.11 -2.82 -3.99
CA SER A 47 -50.04 -2.78 -5.11
C SER A 47 -49.27 -2.55 -6.40
N SER A 48 -49.38 -3.52 -7.30
CA SER A 48 -48.90 -3.49 -8.68
C SER A 48 -49.72 -2.53 -9.53
N SER A 49 -49.07 -1.59 -10.20
CA SER A 49 -49.62 -0.90 -11.37
C SER A 49 -48.50 -0.52 -12.34
N THR A 50 -48.59 -1.10 -13.53
CA THR A 50 -47.84 -0.75 -14.74
C THR A 50 -48.27 0.64 -15.22
N SER A 51 -47.32 1.57 -15.34
CA SER A 51 -47.49 2.76 -16.18
C SER A 51 -46.14 3.20 -16.74
N SER A 52 -46.08 3.24 -18.07
CA SER A 52 -45.01 3.78 -18.88
C SER A 52 -44.92 5.29 -18.70
N VAL A 53 -43.75 5.81 -18.30
CA VAL A 53 -43.46 7.25 -18.28
C VAL A 53 -42.12 7.51 -18.97
N SER A 54 -42.17 8.52 -19.82
CA SER A 54 -41.23 8.95 -20.85
C SER A 54 -39.87 9.42 -20.33
N ILE A 55 -38.82 9.14 -21.10
CA ILE A 55 -37.45 9.67 -20.95
C ILE A 55 -37.46 11.18 -21.30
N PRO A 56 -37.00 12.09 -20.42
CA PRO A 56 -36.66 13.45 -20.82
C PRO A 56 -35.23 13.51 -21.37
N THR A 57 -35.12 14.13 -22.53
CA THR A 57 -33.91 14.40 -23.30
C THR A 57 -32.97 15.39 -22.60
N VAL A 58 -31.68 15.21 -22.89
CA VAL A 58 -30.51 16.01 -22.50
C VAL A 58 -30.71 17.52 -22.68
N GLU A 59 -30.45 18.29 -21.62
CA GLU A 59 -29.75 19.59 -21.66
C GLU A 59 -29.48 20.09 -20.22
N GLN A 60 -28.39 19.62 -19.61
CA GLN A 60 -27.68 20.36 -18.57
C GLN A 60 -26.19 20.30 -18.88
N VAL A 61 -25.72 21.31 -19.61
CA VAL A 61 -24.30 21.64 -19.67
C VAL A 61 -23.95 22.26 -18.32
N SER A 62 -23.55 21.43 -17.35
CA SER A 62 -22.87 21.90 -16.16
C SER A 62 -21.41 22.21 -16.54
N THR A 63 -21.05 23.48 -16.43
CA THR A 63 -19.65 23.92 -16.42
C THR A 63 -19.03 23.48 -15.09
N GLU A 64 -18.74 22.20 -14.93
CA GLU A 64 -17.87 21.73 -13.85
C GLU A 64 -16.44 22.15 -14.20
N LYS A 65 -15.93 23.17 -13.49
CA LYS A 65 -14.49 23.44 -13.51
C LYS A 65 -13.77 22.21 -13.00
N SER A 66 -12.78 21.77 -13.75
CA SER A 66 -11.87 20.70 -13.37
C SER A 66 -11.30 20.97 -11.97
N ILE A 67 -11.37 20.00 -11.04
CA ILE A 67 -10.83 20.14 -9.67
C ILE A 67 -9.37 20.63 -9.66
N TRP A 68 -8.64 20.32 -10.73
CA TRP A 68 -7.25 20.68 -10.97
C TRP A 68 -7.02 22.19 -11.13
N GLU A 69 -8.06 22.99 -11.36
CA GLU A 69 -7.97 24.45 -11.41
C GLU A 69 -7.99 25.10 -10.02
N HIS A 70 -8.35 24.34 -8.97
CA HIS A 70 -8.46 24.90 -7.63
C HIS A 70 -7.08 25.08 -6.97
N PRO A 71 -6.75 26.25 -6.38
CA PRO A 71 -5.41 26.55 -5.87
C PRO A 71 -4.97 25.66 -4.69
N SER A 72 -5.92 25.02 -4.01
CA SER A 72 -5.61 24.08 -2.93
C SER A 72 -5.30 22.66 -3.43
N VAL A 73 -5.65 22.34 -4.69
CA VAL A 73 -5.37 21.05 -5.31
C VAL A 73 -3.95 21.06 -5.88
N ILE A 74 -3.20 20.02 -5.55
CA ILE A 74 -1.79 19.86 -5.94
C ILE A 74 -1.71 18.80 -7.04
N ASP A 75 -1.23 19.22 -8.21
CA ASP A 75 -0.83 18.30 -9.28
C ASP A 75 0.56 17.75 -8.99
N VAL A 76 0.64 16.42 -8.83
CA VAL A 76 1.91 15.71 -8.58
C VAL A 76 2.65 15.33 -9.86
N THR A 77 2.08 15.62 -11.04
CA THR A 77 2.70 15.32 -12.36
C THR A 77 4.13 15.84 -12.49
N PRO A 78 4.49 17.06 -12.05
CA PRO A 78 5.88 17.53 -12.13
C PRO A 78 6.88 16.66 -11.35
N LEU A 79 6.46 16.09 -10.21
CA LEU A 79 7.29 15.17 -9.43
C LEU A 79 7.49 13.85 -10.19
N ALA A 80 6.41 13.28 -10.76
CA ALA A 80 6.50 12.07 -11.57
C ALA A 80 7.41 12.28 -12.79
N GLU A 81 7.25 13.39 -13.51
CA GLU A 81 8.03 13.67 -14.70
C GLU A 81 9.52 13.88 -14.40
N SER A 82 9.83 14.54 -13.28
CA SER A 82 11.22 14.66 -12.81
C SER A 82 11.85 13.29 -12.56
N LEU A 83 11.13 12.36 -11.93
CA LEU A 83 11.63 10.99 -11.69
C LEU A 83 11.84 10.24 -13.01
N ARG A 84 10.86 10.30 -13.92
CA ARG A 84 10.91 9.68 -15.25
C ARG A 84 12.04 10.21 -16.11
N GLN A 85 12.36 11.51 -16.02
CA GLN A 85 13.52 12.07 -16.71
C GLN A 85 14.83 11.37 -16.33
N HIS A 86 15.06 11.13 -15.03
CA HIS A 86 16.26 10.41 -14.58
C HIS A 86 16.28 8.95 -15.04
N ILE A 87 15.10 8.31 -15.14
CA ILE A 87 14.97 6.96 -15.67
C ILE A 87 15.37 6.93 -17.14
N ARG A 88 14.88 7.88 -17.96
CA ARG A 88 15.26 8.04 -19.37
C ARG A 88 16.74 8.31 -19.57
N GLU A 89 17.33 9.14 -18.71
CA GLU A 89 18.78 9.38 -18.72
C GLU A 89 19.56 8.09 -18.43
N PHE A 90 19.07 7.24 -17.53
CA PHE A 90 19.68 5.95 -17.26
C PHE A 90 19.50 4.94 -18.40
N THR A 91 18.30 4.79 -18.95
CA THR A 91 18.00 3.82 -20.01
C THR A 91 18.70 4.17 -21.31
N SER A 92 18.79 5.47 -21.66
CA SER A 92 19.51 5.93 -22.86
C SER A 92 21.03 5.64 -22.85
N GLN A 93 21.63 5.45 -21.68
CA GLN A 93 23.06 5.11 -21.54
C GLN A 93 23.35 3.61 -21.66
N LYS A 94 22.33 2.75 -21.60
CA LYS A 94 22.49 1.30 -21.60
C LYS A 94 22.47 0.73 -23.01
N LYS A 95 23.31 -0.30 -23.23
CA LYS A 95 23.33 -1.07 -24.49
C LYS A 95 22.17 -2.07 -24.55
N GLU A 96 21.75 -2.59 -23.40
CA GLU A 96 20.64 -3.53 -23.26
C GLU A 96 19.48 -2.82 -22.58
N SER A 97 18.27 -3.03 -23.12
CA SER A 97 17.04 -2.49 -22.54
C SER A 97 16.76 -3.14 -21.19
N LEU A 98 16.13 -2.40 -20.28
CA LEU A 98 15.59 -2.98 -19.05
C LEU A 98 14.30 -3.72 -19.36
N THR A 99 14.13 -4.93 -18.82
CA THR A 99 12.89 -5.69 -18.99
C THR A 99 12.09 -5.75 -17.69
N LEU A 100 10.88 -5.22 -17.72
CA LEU A 100 9.87 -5.36 -16.67
C LEU A 100 8.78 -6.34 -17.13
N VAL A 101 8.60 -7.43 -16.39
CA VAL A 101 7.49 -8.36 -16.63
C VAL A 101 6.32 -8.03 -15.70
N GLY A 102 5.15 -7.78 -16.28
CA GLY A 102 3.88 -7.70 -15.56
C GLY A 102 3.17 -9.06 -15.58
N ILE A 103 2.77 -9.59 -14.43
CA ILE A 103 2.02 -10.85 -14.32
C ILE A 103 0.60 -10.53 -13.90
N LEU A 104 -0.35 -10.75 -14.82
CA LEU A 104 -1.77 -10.45 -14.61
C LEU A 104 -2.59 -11.74 -14.56
N ALA A 105 -3.31 -11.93 -13.46
CA ALA A 105 -4.23 -13.04 -13.31
C ALA A 105 -5.49 -12.84 -14.17
N ASN A 106 -5.96 -13.91 -14.81
CA ASN A 106 -7.16 -13.87 -15.66
C ASN A 106 -8.49 -13.86 -14.91
N GLN A 107 -8.47 -14.15 -13.61
CA GLN A 107 -9.63 -14.27 -12.75
C GLN A 107 -9.36 -13.44 -11.50
N GLY A 108 -10.32 -12.62 -11.09
CA GLY A 108 -10.20 -11.76 -9.91
C GLY A 108 -11.20 -10.59 -9.93
N PRO A 109 -11.48 -9.96 -8.77
CA PRO A 109 -12.11 -8.64 -8.76
C PRO A 109 -11.26 -7.63 -9.52
N HIS A 110 -11.86 -6.54 -10.00
CA HIS A 110 -11.11 -5.41 -10.59
C HIS A 110 -10.21 -5.78 -11.78
N ARG A 111 -10.44 -6.93 -12.45
CA ARG A 111 -9.64 -7.33 -13.63
C ARG A 111 -9.62 -6.26 -14.71
N HIS A 112 -10.75 -5.60 -14.95
CA HIS A 112 -10.81 -4.52 -15.93
C HIS A 112 -9.89 -3.36 -15.53
N ASP A 113 -9.95 -2.94 -14.27
CA ASP A 113 -9.12 -1.86 -13.72
C ASP A 113 -7.63 -2.24 -13.77
N ALA A 114 -7.30 -3.51 -13.49
CA ALA A 114 -5.93 -4.03 -13.57
C ALA A 114 -5.40 -4.09 -15.02
N ILE A 115 -6.24 -4.40 -16.01
CA ILE A 115 -5.87 -4.35 -17.44
C ILE A 115 -5.58 -2.91 -17.85
N VAL A 116 -6.49 -1.98 -17.55
CA VAL A 116 -6.31 -0.55 -17.86
C VAL A 116 -5.05 0.00 -17.18
N TYR A 117 -4.80 -0.41 -15.94
CA TYR A 117 -3.58 -0.03 -15.23
C TYR A 117 -2.32 -0.64 -15.87
N ALA A 118 -2.37 -1.90 -16.31
CA ALA A 118 -1.27 -2.55 -17.03
C ALA A 118 -0.95 -1.86 -18.36
N GLU A 119 -1.97 -1.48 -19.13
CA GLU A 119 -1.83 -0.71 -20.37
C GLU A 119 -1.15 0.64 -20.10
N SER A 120 -1.58 1.35 -19.04
CA SER A 120 -0.96 2.62 -18.66
C SER A 120 0.50 2.47 -18.24
N ILE A 121 0.84 1.40 -17.50
CA ILE A 121 2.24 1.10 -17.14
C ILE A 121 3.05 0.80 -18.39
N GLN A 122 2.52 0.00 -19.31
CA GLN A 122 3.18 -0.33 -20.57
C GLN A 122 3.54 0.95 -21.35
N GLU A 123 2.58 1.86 -21.54
CA GLU A 123 2.80 3.13 -22.24
C GLU A 123 3.89 3.99 -21.57
N ASN A 124 3.89 4.06 -20.24
CA ASN A 124 4.90 4.82 -19.50
C ASN A 124 6.29 4.19 -19.64
N CYS A 125 6.41 2.87 -19.45
CA CYS A 125 7.66 2.14 -19.59
C CYS A 125 8.25 2.30 -21.00
N GLU A 126 7.42 2.18 -22.05
CA GLU A 126 7.86 2.35 -23.44
C GLU A 126 8.41 3.77 -23.69
N GLN A 127 7.75 4.81 -23.16
CA GLN A 127 8.24 6.19 -23.23
C GLN A 127 9.55 6.39 -22.48
N ASP A 128 9.78 5.62 -21.42
CA ASP A 128 10.95 5.74 -20.57
C ASP A 128 12.12 4.81 -20.98
N GLY A 129 11.96 4.08 -22.08
CA GLY A 129 12.97 3.18 -22.63
C GLY A 129 13.11 1.87 -21.87
N ILE A 130 12.02 1.41 -21.25
CA ILE A 130 11.88 0.13 -20.55
C ILE A 130 11.02 -0.80 -21.42
N GLN A 131 11.51 -2.00 -21.66
CA GLN A 131 10.73 -3.06 -22.29
C GLN A 131 9.74 -3.64 -21.28
N PHE A 132 8.45 -3.46 -21.51
CA PHE A 132 7.39 -4.06 -20.70
C PHE A 132 6.81 -5.31 -21.39
N GLU A 133 6.73 -6.41 -20.65
CA GLU A 133 6.13 -7.66 -21.12
C GLU A 133 4.97 -8.06 -20.20
N LEU A 134 3.73 -8.03 -20.72
CA LEU A 134 2.56 -8.49 -19.98
C LEU A 134 2.35 -10.00 -20.18
N TRP A 135 2.53 -10.76 -19.12
CA TRP A 135 2.22 -12.18 -19.07
C TRP A 135 0.82 -12.34 -18.45
N SER A 136 -0.14 -12.72 -19.29
CA SER A 136 -1.50 -13.07 -18.90
C SER A 136 -1.88 -14.43 -19.49
N SER A 137 -2.64 -15.24 -18.76
CA SER A 137 -3.19 -16.47 -19.34
C SER A 137 -4.17 -16.14 -20.48
N THR A 138 -4.39 -17.05 -21.42
CA THR A 138 -5.46 -16.93 -22.45
C THR A 138 -6.63 -17.87 -22.19
N ALA A 139 -6.52 -18.74 -21.17
CA ALA A 139 -7.55 -19.72 -20.89
C ALA A 139 -8.79 -19.04 -20.28
N HIS A 140 -9.87 -19.00 -21.06
CA HIS A 140 -11.22 -18.89 -20.51
C HIS A 140 -11.47 -20.13 -19.67
N VAL A 141 -11.61 -19.93 -18.36
CA VAL A 141 -11.96 -21.00 -17.44
C VAL A 141 -13.47 -21.08 -17.42
N ASP A 142 -14.05 -21.79 -18.39
CA ASP A 142 -15.47 -22.09 -18.40
C ASP A 142 -15.80 -22.97 -17.18
N GLY A 143 -16.69 -22.46 -16.32
CA GLY A 143 -16.84 -22.87 -14.93
C GLY A 143 -17.36 -24.28 -14.67
N CYS A 144 -16.49 -25.29 -14.79
CA CYS A 144 -16.72 -26.62 -14.22
C CYS A 144 -15.41 -27.32 -13.80
N GLY A 145 -14.86 -26.96 -12.63
CA GLY A 145 -13.74 -27.68 -11.98
C GLY A 145 -13.09 -26.93 -10.79
N ASP A 146 -12.06 -27.53 -10.18
CA ASP A 146 -11.12 -27.01 -9.14
C ASP A 146 -10.24 -25.82 -9.64
N THR A 147 -10.89 -24.90 -10.35
CA THR A 147 -10.36 -23.85 -11.23
C THR A 147 -9.55 -22.75 -10.55
N ALA A 148 -9.72 -22.54 -9.26
CA ALA A 148 -8.92 -21.57 -8.49
C ALA A 148 -7.48 -22.07 -8.24
N VAL A 149 -7.29 -23.39 -8.17
CA VAL A 149 -5.98 -24.02 -7.92
C VAL A 149 -5.08 -23.88 -9.14
N ASP A 150 -5.63 -24.04 -10.34
CA ASP A 150 -4.90 -23.89 -11.60
C ASP A 150 -4.41 -22.45 -11.83
N GLY A 151 -5.22 -21.46 -11.43
CA GLY A 151 -4.84 -20.05 -11.48
C GLY A 151 -3.68 -19.70 -10.54
N ILE A 152 -3.70 -20.22 -9.30
CA ILE A 152 -2.59 -20.07 -8.34
C ILE A 152 -1.32 -20.68 -8.91
N HIS A 153 -1.40 -21.94 -9.38
CA HIS A 153 -0.24 -22.64 -9.91
C HIS A 153 0.36 -21.92 -11.11
N TRP A 154 -0.48 -21.38 -12.01
CA TRP A 154 -0.01 -20.60 -13.15
C TRP A 154 0.76 -19.34 -12.73
N ILE A 155 0.24 -18.55 -11.78
CA ILE A 155 0.94 -17.35 -11.28
C ILE A 155 2.27 -17.73 -10.61
N GLN A 156 2.27 -18.78 -9.79
CA GLN A 156 3.49 -19.29 -9.15
C GLN A 156 4.53 -19.71 -10.19
N GLU A 157 4.11 -20.41 -11.24
CA GLU A 157 4.97 -20.84 -12.34
C GLU A 157 5.52 -19.65 -13.14
N GLN A 158 4.68 -18.64 -13.43
CA GLN A 158 5.14 -17.43 -14.11
C GLN A 158 6.14 -16.65 -13.26
N ILE A 159 5.89 -16.48 -11.96
CA ILE A 159 6.83 -15.83 -11.03
C ILE A 159 8.15 -16.62 -10.99
N LYS A 160 8.09 -17.95 -10.93
CA LYS A 160 9.27 -18.80 -10.96
C LYS A 160 10.06 -18.62 -12.26
N ASN A 161 9.40 -18.67 -13.42
CA ASN A 161 10.04 -18.48 -14.72
C ASN A 161 10.69 -17.10 -14.84
N ALA A 162 9.99 -16.05 -14.38
CA ALA A 162 10.52 -14.70 -14.37
C ALA A 162 11.71 -14.55 -13.42
N ASN A 163 11.67 -15.20 -12.25
CA ASN A 163 12.78 -15.23 -11.28
C ASN A 163 14.04 -15.89 -11.86
N GLU A 164 13.89 -17.02 -12.56
CA GLU A 164 14.99 -17.80 -13.14
C GLU A 164 15.57 -17.18 -14.43
N SER A 165 14.80 -16.37 -15.15
CA SER A 165 15.22 -15.76 -16.42
C SER A 165 16.26 -14.65 -16.22
N GLN A 166 17.39 -14.70 -16.95
CA GLN A 166 18.37 -13.60 -16.96
C GLN A 166 17.92 -12.38 -17.77
N HIS A 167 16.93 -12.54 -18.64
CA HIS A 167 16.35 -11.47 -19.45
C HIS A 167 15.44 -10.53 -18.65
N VAL A 168 14.88 -11.03 -17.54
CA VAL A 168 13.93 -10.28 -16.71
C VAL A 168 14.66 -9.53 -15.60
N ASP A 169 14.58 -8.20 -15.62
CA ASP A 169 15.20 -7.33 -14.61
C ASP A 169 14.26 -7.01 -13.44
N GLY A 170 12.95 -7.02 -13.68
CA GLY A 170 11.94 -6.79 -12.65
C GLY A 170 10.62 -7.50 -12.92
N ILE A 171 9.87 -7.71 -11.85
CA ILE A 171 8.59 -8.42 -11.82
C ILE A 171 7.57 -7.55 -11.09
N LEU A 172 6.46 -7.26 -11.77
CA LEU A 172 5.27 -6.62 -11.22
C LEU A 172 4.13 -7.64 -11.22
N VAL A 173 3.41 -7.76 -10.11
CA VAL A 173 2.23 -8.64 -10.00
C VAL A 173 1.00 -7.77 -9.75
N PHE A 174 -0.05 -7.96 -10.54
CA PHE A 174 -1.27 -7.17 -10.38
C PHE A 174 -2.18 -7.77 -9.30
N TYR A 175 -2.36 -7.03 -8.20
CA TYR A 175 -3.24 -7.35 -7.08
C TYR A 175 -4.51 -6.48 -7.10
N PRO A 176 -5.59 -6.87 -6.39
CA PRO A 176 -5.79 -8.15 -5.72
C PRO A 176 -6.05 -9.28 -6.73
N ILE A 177 -5.41 -10.44 -6.51
CA ILE A 177 -5.64 -11.60 -7.38
C ILE A 177 -6.93 -12.33 -6.97
N TYR A 178 -7.19 -12.41 -5.67
CA TYR A 178 -8.32 -13.18 -5.12
C TYR A 178 -9.32 -12.29 -4.37
N GLN A 179 -10.61 -12.58 -4.56
CA GLN A 179 -11.68 -11.65 -4.24
C GLN A 179 -11.97 -11.47 -2.74
N GLN A 180 -11.75 -12.48 -1.88
CA GLN A 180 -11.99 -12.34 -0.43
C GLN A 180 -11.20 -13.36 0.41
N GLN A 181 -11.00 -12.98 1.68
CA GLN A 181 -10.45 -13.80 2.76
C GLN A 181 -11.11 -15.18 2.79
N LEU A 182 -10.33 -16.23 2.53
CA LEU A 182 -10.69 -17.55 3.03
C LEU A 182 -10.81 -17.42 4.56
N LEU A 183 -12.01 -17.74 5.06
CA LEU A 183 -12.48 -17.65 6.45
C LEU A 183 -11.36 -17.94 7.46
N ARG A 184 -10.83 -16.88 8.09
CA ARG A 184 -9.74 -16.89 9.07
C ARG A 184 -8.46 -17.43 8.43
N GLY A 185 -7.40 -16.60 8.39
CA GLY A 185 -6.06 -17.09 8.05
C GLY A 185 -5.81 -18.41 8.76
N PRO A 186 -5.30 -19.42 8.03
CA PRO A 186 -3.91 -19.27 7.68
C PRO A 186 -3.52 -20.05 6.40
N TYR A 187 -3.18 -19.37 5.30
CA TYR A 187 -2.59 -20.07 4.16
C TYR A 187 -1.26 -20.65 4.65
N LYS A 188 -1.22 -21.98 4.82
CA LYS A 188 -0.03 -22.70 5.22
C LYS A 188 0.69 -23.09 3.95
N ASP A 189 1.85 -22.50 3.74
CA ASP A 189 2.78 -23.06 2.78
C ASP A 189 3.05 -24.52 3.18
N SER A 190 2.65 -25.46 2.32
CA SER A 190 2.72 -26.89 2.60
C SER A 190 4.17 -27.39 2.71
N ILE A 191 5.11 -26.66 2.11
CA ILE A 191 6.54 -26.97 2.08
C ILE A 191 7.23 -26.36 3.30
N THR A 192 7.02 -25.08 3.57
CA THR A 192 7.74 -24.36 4.65
C THR A 192 7.02 -24.37 5.99
N GLY A 193 5.71 -24.61 5.99
CA GLY A 193 4.87 -24.57 7.17
C GLY A 193 4.55 -23.16 7.68
N VAL A 194 4.96 -22.11 6.96
CA VAL A 194 4.70 -20.70 7.30
C VAL A 194 3.25 -20.34 7.01
N TYR A 195 2.67 -19.53 7.90
CA TYR A 195 1.28 -19.09 7.79
C TYR A 195 1.18 -17.65 7.29
N TYR A 196 0.45 -17.47 6.19
CA TYR A 196 0.17 -16.17 5.58
C TYR A 196 -1.25 -15.71 5.90
N LYS A 197 -1.45 -14.39 5.92
CA LYS A 197 -2.76 -13.77 6.21
C LYS A 197 -3.71 -13.90 5.01
N THR A 198 -3.19 -13.78 3.79
CA THR A 198 -3.90 -13.99 2.52
C THR A 198 -3.04 -14.78 1.52
N CYS A 199 -3.66 -15.31 0.46
CA CYS A 199 -2.92 -15.93 -0.65
C CYS A 199 -2.04 -14.91 -1.40
N ASP A 200 -2.51 -13.67 -1.54
CA ASP A 200 -1.75 -12.57 -2.16
C ASP A 200 -0.47 -12.27 -1.38
N ASP A 201 -0.49 -12.37 -0.05
CA ASP A 201 0.72 -12.22 0.77
C ASP A 201 1.74 -13.32 0.49
N TYR A 202 1.28 -14.54 0.25
CA TYR A 202 2.16 -15.65 -0.13
C TYR A 202 2.73 -15.46 -1.54
N ILE A 203 1.90 -15.11 -2.53
CA ILE A 203 2.34 -14.88 -3.91
C ILE A 203 3.39 -13.78 -3.98
N ARG A 204 3.20 -12.70 -3.22
CA ARG A 204 4.17 -11.59 -3.11
C ARG A 204 5.54 -12.04 -2.62
N ASP A 205 5.59 -12.95 -1.65
CA ASP A 205 6.85 -13.47 -1.11
C ASP A 205 7.56 -14.46 -2.06
N LEU A 206 6.92 -14.87 -3.16
CA LEU A 206 7.56 -15.67 -4.22
C LEU A 206 8.43 -14.83 -5.15
N VAL A 207 8.21 -13.53 -5.26
CA VAL A 207 9.01 -12.66 -6.12
C VAL A 207 10.41 -12.49 -5.51
N LEU A 208 11.45 -12.73 -6.30
CA LEU A 208 12.82 -12.55 -5.81
C LEU A 208 13.05 -11.09 -5.44
N PRO A 209 13.65 -10.80 -4.27
CA PRO A 209 13.85 -9.41 -3.87
C PRO A 209 14.70 -8.59 -4.84
N THR A 210 15.59 -9.21 -5.60
CA THR A 210 16.42 -8.57 -6.63
C THR A 210 15.66 -8.26 -7.92
N LYS A 211 14.37 -8.61 -8.00
CA LYS A 211 13.45 -8.34 -9.10
C LYS A 211 12.10 -7.76 -8.66
N ASP A 212 11.84 -7.64 -7.37
CA ASP A 212 10.58 -7.13 -6.83
C ASP A 212 10.52 -5.60 -6.97
N VAL A 213 9.97 -5.09 -8.07
CA VAL A 213 9.94 -3.63 -8.33
C VAL A 213 8.96 -2.90 -7.42
N GLU A 214 8.02 -3.60 -6.80
CA GLU A 214 7.08 -3.01 -5.86
C GLU A 214 7.66 -2.90 -4.44
N GLY A 215 8.71 -3.67 -4.12
CA GLY A 215 9.37 -3.66 -2.81
C GLY A 215 8.54 -4.27 -1.68
N LEU A 216 7.70 -5.24 -2.00
CA LEU A 216 6.72 -5.83 -1.09
C LEU A 216 7.19 -7.16 -0.45
N CYS A 217 8.22 -7.81 -0.99
CA CYS A 217 8.69 -9.12 -0.58
C CYS A 217 9.34 -9.14 0.82
N GLY A 218 8.95 -10.12 1.64
CA GLY A 218 9.61 -10.54 2.87
C GLY A 218 9.53 -9.53 4.03
N ALA A 219 8.57 -8.61 3.97
CA ALA A 219 8.35 -7.53 4.94
C ALA A 219 9.65 -6.85 5.39
N LYS A 220 10.61 -6.69 4.46
CA LYS A 220 11.97 -6.19 4.76
C LYS A 220 11.97 -4.78 5.34
N TRP A 221 10.92 -4.01 5.04
CA TRP A 221 10.66 -2.70 5.66
C TRP A 221 10.32 -2.77 7.15
N LEU A 222 10.12 -3.94 7.77
CA LEU A 222 10.06 -4.07 9.24
C LEU A 222 11.46 -4.10 9.87
N ARG A 223 12.47 -4.63 9.16
CA ARG A 223 13.88 -4.56 9.59
C ARG A 223 14.38 -3.12 9.61
N VAL A 224 13.67 -2.23 8.91
CA VAL A 224 13.79 -0.78 9.01
C VAL A 224 13.35 -0.26 10.41
N LEU A 225 12.99 -1.07 11.39
CA LEU A 225 12.92 -0.59 12.80
C LEU A 225 14.11 -1.03 13.63
N ASP A 226 14.70 -2.18 13.29
CA ASP A 226 15.71 -2.85 14.11
C ASP A 226 17.15 -2.64 13.61
N ASP A 227 17.33 -2.33 12.32
CA ASP A 227 18.67 -2.12 11.78
C ASP A 227 19.23 -0.74 12.20
N PRO A 228 20.46 -0.68 12.73
CA PRO A 228 21.18 0.58 12.89
C PRO A 228 21.27 1.26 11.52
N LEU A 229 21.29 2.60 11.51
CA LEU A 229 21.45 3.41 10.29
C LEU A 229 22.52 2.75 9.40
N PRO A 230 22.23 2.44 8.13
CA PRO A 230 23.21 1.81 7.27
C PRO A 230 24.46 2.67 7.27
N THR A 231 25.54 2.13 7.82
CA THR A 231 26.89 2.63 7.54
C THR A 231 27.08 2.54 6.03
N THR A 232 27.90 3.43 5.45
CA THR A 232 28.24 3.54 4.02
C THR A 232 28.78 2.26 3.33
N GLN A 233 28.72 1.09 3.99
CA GLN A 233 29.22 -0.22 3.57
C GLN A 233 28.19 -1.36 3.72
N SER A 234 26.89 -1.08 3.76
CA SER A 234 25.91 -2.19 3.73
C SER A 234 25.71 -2.69 2.30
N ASN A 235 26.25 -3.87 1.96
CA ASN A 235 26.00 -4.58 0.68
C ASN A 235 24.56 -5.10 0.54
N PHE A 236 23.60 -4.58 1.32
CA PHE A 236 22.23 -5.06 1.35
C PHE A 236 21.37 -4.24 0.39
N LEU A 237 20.60 -4.94 -0.44
CA LEU A 237 19.60 -4.33 -1.29
C LEU A 237 18.56 -3.60 -0.44
N GLN A 238 18.50 -2.29 -0.63
CA GLN A 238 17.60 -1.40 0.09
C GLN A 238 16.49 -0.94 -0.84
N LEU A 239 15.35 -1.62 -0.76
CA LEU A 239 14.17 -1.29 -1.55
C LEU A 239 12.99 -0.96 -0.66
N TYR A 240 12.14 -0.05 -1.14
CA TYR A 240 10.97 0.43 -0.41
C TYR A 240 9.69 0.21 -1.22
N PRO A 241 8.56 -0.03 -0.53
CA PRO A 241 7.27 -0.12 -1.19
C PRO A 241 6.97 1.11 -2.06
N CYS A 242 6.74 0.92 -3.36
CA CYS A 242 6.63 2.04 -4.30
C CYS A 242 5.51 3.02 -3.92
N THR A 243 4.35 2.53 -3.49
CA THR A 243 3.22 3.36 -3.06
C THR A 243 3.54 4.17 -1.80
N ALA A 244 4.16 3.55 -0.80
CA ALA A 244 4.58 4.27 0.42
C ALA A 244 5.65 5.32 0.11
N LEU A 245 6.63 4.98 -0.73
CA LEU A 245 7.69 5.90 -1.13
C LEU A 245 7.13 7.07 -1.96
N SER A 246 6.12 6.84 -2.80
CA SER A 246 5.43 7.89 -3.57
C SER A 246 4.76 8.90 -2.67
N VAL A 247 4.08 8.44 -1.61
CA VAL A 247 3.48 9.34 -0.61
C VAL A 247 4.56 10.12 0.13
N LEU A 248 5.65 9.47 0.56
CA LEU A 248 6.75 10.15 1.24
C LEU A 248 7.35 11.25 0.36
N TRP A 249 7.68 10.97 -0.90
CA TRP A 249 8.23 11.96 -1.82
C TRP A 249 7.23 13.07 -2.16
N SER A 250 5.93 12.76 -2.20
CA SER A 250 4.88 13.78 -2.36
C SER A 250 4.84 14.73 -1.15
N ILE A 251 4.97 14.21 0.07
CA ILE A 251 5.07 15.03 1.29
C ILE A 251 6.33 15.91 1.23
N GLU A 252 7.48 15.34 0.85
CA GLU A 252 8.74 16.11 0.70
C GLU A 252 8.60 17.24 -0.32
N ALA A 253 8.05 16.94 -1.49
CA ALA A 253 7.97 17.86 -2.61
C ALA A 253 6.95 18.98 -2.39
N TYR A 254 5.82 18.69 -1.74
CA TYR A 254 4.67 19.62 -1.72
C TYR A 254 4.25 20.09 -0.32
N HIS A 255 4.52 19.34 0.74
CA HIS A 255 4.21 19.82 2.09
C HIS A 255 5.44 20.50 2.71
N LEU A 256 6.57 19.78 2.79
CA LEU A 256 7.77 20.27 3.45
C LEU A 256 8.42 21.45 2.74
N SER A 257 8.37 21.50 1.41
CA SER A 257 8.89 22.63 0.61
C SER A 257 8.18 23.95 0.92
N ARG A 258 6.92 23.90 1.38
CA ARG A 258 6.13 25.09 1.71
C ARG A 258 6.31 25.52 3.16
N VAL A 259 6.39 24.54 4.07
CA VAL A 259 6.57 24.80 5.51
C VAL A 259 8.01 25.21 5.81
N SER A 260 8.98 24.72 5.03
CA SER A 260 10.38 25.12 5.15
C SER A 260 10.62 26.42 4.38
N SER A 261 11.07 27.49 5.04
CA SER A 261 11.39 28.78 4.39
C SER A 261 12.56 28.73 3.39
N SER A 262 13.09 27.54 3.07
CA SER A 262 14.14 27.33 2.07
C SER A 262 13.51 27.09 0.69
N HIS A 263 13.64 28.05 -0.22
CA HIS A 263 13.16 28.02 -1.61
C HIS A 263 13.90 27.03 -2.54
N SER A 264 14.25 25.84 -2.07
CA SER A 264 14.80 24.80 -2.95
C SER A 264 13.64 24.04 -3.59
N PHE A 265 13.29 24.38 -4.83
CA PHE A 265 12.43 23.54 -5.67
C PHE A 265 13.09 22.17 -5.90
N PRO A 266 12.34 21.09 -6.18
CA PRO A 266 12.88 19.74 -6.40
C PRO A 266 13.66 19.57 -7.73
N GLY A 267 14.17 20.65 -8.32
CA GLY A 267 14.75 20.68 -9.67
C GLY A 267 16.25 20.92 -9.76
N GLU A 268 16.94 21.25 -8.66
CA GLU A 268 18.39 21.46 -8.69
C GLU A 268 19.12 20.17 -8.27
N SER A 269 19.73 19.51 -9.27
CA SER A 269 20.70 18.41 -9.15
C SER A 269 20.28 17.27 -8.20
N MET A 270 19.31 16.46 -8.64
CA MET A 270 18.79 15.35 -7.85
C MET A 270 19.26 14.02 -8.43
N GLU A 271 20.44 13.54 -8.06
CA GLU A 271 20.72 12.13 -8.24
C GLU A 271 19.73 11.33 -7.37
N THR A 272 18.72 10.71 -7.98
CA THR A 272 17.66 9.95 -7.29
C THR A 272 18.21 8.83 -6.40
N LEU A 273 19.45 8.38 -6.63
CA LEU A 273 20.20 7.49 -5.73
C LEU A 273 20.58 8.13 -4.40
N SER A 274 20.90 9.43 -4.38
CA SER A 274 21.16 10.17 -3.14
C SER A 274 19.94 10.08 -2.22
N LYS A 275 18.73 10.19 -2.78
CA LYS A 275 17.48 10.08 -2.00
C LYS A 275 17.30 8.73 -1.32
N TYR A 276 17.59 7.59 -1.96
CA TYR A 276 17.48 6.28 -1.30
C TYR A 276 18.45 6.16 -0.11
N SER A 277 19.69 6.61 -0.29
CA SER A 277 20.67 6.64 0.80
C SER A 277 20.25 7.60 1.93
N GLU A 278 19.63 8.72 1.58
CA GLU A 278 19.12 9.73 2.50
C GLU A 278 17.81 9.32 3.20
N LEU A 279 17.11 8.26 2.76
CA LEU A 279 15.89 7.78 3.42
C LEU A 279 16.12 7.43 4.90
N HIS A 280 17.36 7.09 5.25
CA HIS A 280 17.78 6.75 6.61
C HIS A 280 18.15 7.95 7.45
N VAL A 281 18.54 9.06 6.82
CA VAL A 281 19.13 10.18 7.53
C VAL A 281 18.01 10.92 8.25
N PRO A 282 17.98 10.92 9.59
CA PRO A 282 17.00 11.71 10.33
C PRO A 282 17.21 13.17 9.96
N SER A 283 16.14 13.85 9.55
CA SER A 283 16.21 15.24 9.12
C SER A 283 15.43 16.11 10.08
N CYS A 284 16.01 17.26 10.45
CA CYS A 284 15.34 18.23 11.31
C CYS A 284 14.01 18.72 10.73
N LYS A 285 13.84 18.63 9.40
CA LYS A 285 12.60 19.01 8.69
C LYS A 285 11.39 18.18 9.12
N TRP A 286 11.58 16.96 9.60
CA TRP A 286 10.50 16.04 9.96
C TRP A 286 10.17 16.02 11.46
N LYS A 287 11.05 16.56 12.32
CA LYS A 287 10.93 16.42 13.79
C LYS A 287 9.64 16.98 14.38
N ASN A 288 9.06 17.99 13.74
CA ASN A 288 7.84 18.66 14.18
C ASN A 288 6.64 18.30 13.29
N LEU A 289 6.79 17.29 12.42
CA LEU A 289 5.72 16.84 11.55
C LEU A 289 4.95 15.71 12.25
N THR A 290 3.63 15.89 12.34
CA THR A 290 2.70 14.84 12.74
C THR A 290 1.89 14.38 11.52
N VAL A 291 1.90 13.07 11.26
CA VAL A 291 1.20 12.46 10.12
C VAL A 291 0.17 11.45 10.61
N SER A 292 -1.08 11.58 10.17
CA SER A 292 -2.10 10.54 10.37
C SER A 292 -2.26 9.72 9.11
N ILE A 293 -2.11 8.40 9.21
CA ILE A 293 -2.30 7.45 8.11
C ILE A 293 -3.53 6.61 8.43
N ILE A 294 -4.60 6.78 7.66
CA ILE A 294 -5.84 6.02 7.75
C ILE A 294 -5.76 4.83 6.79
N ASN A 295 -4.84 3.93 7.12
CA ASN A 295 -4.60 2.64 6.48
C ASN A 295 -3.49 1.95 7.28
N ARG A 296 -3.59 0.64 7.50
CA ARG A 296 -2.54 -0.17 8.14
C ARG A 296 -2.24 -1.47 7.39
N SER A 297 -2.37 -1.43 6.05
CA SER A 297 -1.97 -2.54 5.19
C SER A 297 -0.45 -2.73 5.18
N GLU A 298 0.00 -3.94 4.86
CA GLU A 298 1.43 -4.24 4.63
C GLU A 298 1.95 -3.63 3.32
N ILE A 299 1.05 -3.18 2.43
CA ILE A 299 1.39 -2.65 1.11
C ILE A 299 1.78 -1.17 1.19
N MET A 300 1.03 -0.37 1.96
CA MET A 300 1.22 1.08 2.01
C MET A 300 1.28 1.60 3.44
N GLY A 301 0.24 1.37 4.25
CA GLY A 301 0.06 2.09 5.51
C GLY A 301 1.17 1.86 6.53
N ARG A 302 1.52 0.59 6.79
CA ARG A 302 2.59 0.26 7.75
C ARG A 302 3.99 0.63 7.23
N PRO A 303 4.38 0.31 5.97
CA PRO A 303 5.65 0.77 5.43
C PRO A 303 5.83 2.28 5.51
N LEU A 304 4.80 3.04 5.13
CA LEU A 304 4.83 4.50 5.17
C LEU A 304 5.04 5.01 6.60
N ALA A 305 4.33 4.43 7.58
CA ALA A 305 4.47 4.82 8.98
C ALA A 305 5.91 4.62 9.49
N VAL A 306 6.53 3.49 9.14
CA VAL A 306 7.92 3.20 9.50
C VAL A 306 8.90 4.16 8.84
N MET A 307 8.73 4.42 7.53
CA MET A 307 9.60 5.32 6.76
C MET A 307 9.56 6.76 7.31
N LEU A 308 8.36 7.27 7.60
CA LEU A 308 8.17 8.62 8.15
C LEU A 308 8.71 8.74 9.59
N ALA A 309 8.47 7.74 10.44
CA ALA A 309 9.00 7.73 11.80
C ALA A 309 10.53 7.71 11.82
N ARG A 310 11.16 6.96 10.90
CA ARG A 310 12.62 6.96 10.70
C ARG A 310 13.17 8.33 10.32
N LYS A 311 12.46 9.06 9.47
CA LYS A 311 12.84 10.44 9.09
C LYS A 311 12.75 11.41 10.28
N GLY A 312 12.00 11.06 11.32
CA GLY A 312 11.84 11.82 12.55
C GLY A 312 10.43 12.35 12.78
N ALA A 313 9.44 11.97 11.98
CA ALA A 313 8.05 12.38 12.17
C ALA A 313 7.38 11.60 13.30
N THR A 314 6.33 12.18 13.89
CA THR A 314 5.36 11.43 14.69
C THR A 314 4.27 10.92 13.76
N VAL A 315 3.95 9.63 13.82
CA VAL A 315 2.96 9.04 12.91
C VAL A 315 1.87 8.30 13.67
N TYR A 316 0.61 8.66 13.42
CA TYR A 316 -0.55 7.89 13.85
C TYR A 316 -0.97 6.93 12.73
N SER A 317 -0.72 5.64 12.91
CA SER A 317 -1.24 4.59 12.03
C SER A 317 -2.58 4.11 12.56
N ILE A 318 -3.63 4.41 11.80
CA ILE A 318 -5.02 4.24 12.18
C ILE A 318 -5.60 3.07 11.39
N ASP A 319 -6.23 2.14 12.12
CA ASP A 319 -6.96 0.99 11.58
C ASP A 319 -8.32 0.91 12.27
N ILE A 320 -9.21 0.05 11.75
CA ILE A 320 -10.62 -0.05 12.14
C ILE A 320 -10.79 -0.12 13.67
N ASP A 321 -9.99 -0.96 14.34
CA ASP A 321 -10.14 -1.25 15.77
C ASP A 321 -9.06 -0.61 16.66
N SER A 322 -8.09 0.12 16.10
CA SER A 322 -6.95 0.60 16.91
C SER A 322 -6.09 1.66 16.24
N ILE A 323 -5.44 2.46 17.08
CA ILE A 323 -4.45 3.45 16.68
C ILE A 323 -3.08 3.06 17.24
N LEU A 324 -2.06 3.08 16.39
CA LEU A 324 -0.66 2.97 16.78
C LEU A 324 0.02 4.31 16.59
N GLN A 325 0.86 4.72 17.54
CA GLN A 325 1.72 5.88 17.41
C GLN A 325 3.16 5.41 17.21
N PHE A 326 3.75 5.81 16.09
CA PHE A 326 5.17 5.70 15.83
C PHE A 326 5.84 7.01 16.22
N GLN A 327 6.83 6.91 17.11
CA GLN A 327 7.58 8.05 17.62
C GLN A 327 8.83 8.31 16.75
N PRO A 328 9.37 9.55 16.74
CA PRO A 328 10.59 9.91 16.01
C PRO A 328 11.84 9.08 16.33
N ASN A 329 11.83 8.35 17.44
CA ASN A 329 12.90 7.44 17.86
C ASN A 329 12.71 6.00 17.31
N GLY A 330 11.75 5.80 16.40
CA GLY A 330 11.40 4.50 15.83
C GLY A 330 10.55 3.61 16.74
N ARG A 331 10.21 4.05 17.96
CA ARG A 331 9.38 3.25 18.88
C ARG A 331 7.92 3.31 18.46
N MET A 332 7.30 2.14 18.43
CA MET A 332 5.87 2.00 18.20
C MET A 332 5.14 1.72 19.52
N GLN A 333 4.04 2.42 19.76
CA GLN A 333 3.17 2.19 20.91
C GLN A 333 1.71 2.09 20.45
N ARG A 334 0.96 1.16 21.03
CA ARG A 334 -0.50 1.13 20.87
C ARG A 334 -1.12 2.21 21.76
N CYS A 335 -1.92 3.09 21.16
CA CYS A 335 -2.60 4.13 21.88
C CYS A 335 -3.78 3.56 22.68
N ASN A 336 -4.06 4.19 23.83
CA ASN A 336 -5.27 3.91 24.58
C ASN A 336 -6.46 4.62 23.90
N PRO A 337 -7.53 3.90 23.52
CA PRO A 337 -8.69 4.50 22.85
C PRO A 337 -9.40 5.58 23.67
N ALA A 338 -9.24 5.58 25.00
CA ALA A 338 -9.80 6.63 25.85
C ALA A 338 -9.07 7.98 25.72
N ASP A 339 -7.79 7.95 25.32
CA ASP A 339 -6.91 9.12 25.30
C ASP A 339 -6.66 9.63 23.87
N VAL A 340 -6.65 8.71 22.89
CA VAL A 340 -6.34 9.02 21.48
C VAL A 340 -7.46 8.48 20.60
N THR A 341 -8.15 9.39 19.92
CA THR A 341 -9.25 9.11 19.00
C THR A 341 -8.87 9.53 17.59
N LEU A 342 -9.63 9.07 16.58
CA LEU A 342 -9.45 9.54 15.20
C LEU A 342 -9.48 11.08 15.13
N GLN A 343 -10.44 11.70 15.83
CA GLN A 343 -10.57 13.15 15.90
C GLN A 343 -9.31 13.82 16.47
N SER A 344 -8.75 13.32 17.57
CA SER A 344 -7.56 13.94 18.17
C SER A 344 -6.30 13.74 17.31
N CYS A 345 -6.19 12.60 16.61
CA CYS A 345 -5.14 12.39 15.61
C CYS A 345 -5.25 13.40 14.46
N LEU A 346 -6.43 13.57 13.87
CA LEU A 346 -6.65 14.51 12.76
C LEU A 346 -6.40 15.96 13.18
N ALA A 347 -6.85 16.35 14.38
CA ALA A 347 -6.68 17.69 14.91
C ALA A 347 -5.23 18.07 15.24
N SER A 348 -4.34 17.08 15.39
CA SER A 348 -2.92 17.28 15.69
C SER A 348 -1.99 17.05 14.50
N SER A 349 -2.54 16.66 13.33
CA SER A 349 -1.75 16.24 12.17
C SER A 349 -1.58 17.35 11.13
N ASN A 350 -0.34 17.55 10.68
CA ASN A 350 -0.01 18.43 9.56
C ASN A 350 -0.28 17.76 8.21
N VAL A 351 -0.19 16.43 8.16
CA VAL A 351 -0.47 15.64 6.96
C VAL A 351 -1.42 14.50 7.32
N VAL A 352 -2.43 14.30 6.47
CA VAL A 352 -3.38 13.20 6.57
C VAL A 352 -3.30 12.37 5.29
N VAL A 353 -2.99 11.09 5.42
CA VAL A 353 -2.95 10.14 4.30
C VAL A 353 -4.13 9.19 4.47
N THR A 354 -4.99 9.13 3.46
CA THR A 354 -6.15 8.22 3.44
C THR A 354 -6.02 7.19 2.34
N GLY A 355 -6.34 5.94 2.66
CA GLY A 355 -6.26 4.82 1.73
C GLY A 355 -7.26 3.73 2.12
N VAL A 356 -8.47 4.09 2.53
CA VAL A 356 -9.47 3.15 3.03
C VAL A 356 -10.19 2.51 1.84
N PRO A 357 -10.09 1.18 1.64
CA PRO A 357 -10.72 0.48 0.54
C PRO A 357 -12.21 0.20 0.84
N ASP A 358 -12.95 1.23 1.21
CA ASP A 358 -14.39 1.18 1.46
C ASP A 358 -15.07 2.34 0.71
N PRO A 359 -16.00 2.05 -0.23
CA PRO A 359 -16.69 3.09 -0.98
C PRO A 359 -17.59 3.99 -0.11
N ASN A 360 -17.95 3.55 1.09
CA ASN A 360 -18.80 4.32 2.01
C ASN A 360 -17.98 5.18 2.98
N TYR A 361 -16.67 5.01 3.02
CA TYR A 361 -15.82 5.77 3.93
C TYR A 361 -15.64 7.20 3.44
N GLN A 362 -15.86 8.17 4.35
CA GLN A 362 -15.58 9.58 4.11
C GLN A 362 -14.72 10.14 5.25
N LEU A 363 -13.66 10.84 4.88
CA LEU A 363 -12.74 11.49 5.79
C LEU A 363 -13.44 12.68 6.47
N PRO A 364 -13.52 12.72 7.82
CA PRO A 364 -14.16 13.84 8.52
C PRO A 364 -13.28 15.09 8.48
N LEU A 365 -13.60 16.01 7.57
CA LEU A 365 -12.82 17.21 7.28
C LEU A 365 -12.81 18.23 8.43
N ASP A 366 -13.87 18.27 9.25
CA ASP A 366 -14.03 19.22 10.36
C ASP A 366 -12.92 19.10 11.42
N TYR A 367 -12.29 17.93 11.52
CA TYR A 367 -11.25 17.67 12.51
C TYR A 367 -9.84 17.98 12.00
N ILE A 368 -9.68 18.30 10.72
CA ILE A 368 -8.36 18.50 10.12
C ILE A 368 -7.90 19.94 10.38
N GLN A 369 -6.68 20.10 10.86
CA GLN A 369 -6.07 21.40 11.14
C GLN A 369 -5.91 22.24 9.85
N GLU A 370 -5.94 23.57 10.02
CA GLU A 370 -5.66 24.51 8.94
C GLU A 370 -4.24 24.36 8.38
N ASN A 371 -4.08 24.64 7.07
CA ASN A 371 -2.82 24.52 6.32
C ASN A 371 -2.26 23.10 6.24
N SER A 372 -3.04 22.09 6.63
CA SER A 372 -2.65 20.68 6.50
C SER A 372 -2.70 20.21 5.04
N THR A 373 -2.06 19.07 4.77
CA THR A 373 -2.10 18.41 3.47
C THR A 373 -2.81 17.07 3.57
N ILE A 374 -3.84 16.86 2.76
CA ILE A 374 -4.51 15.57 2.57
C ILE A 374 -3.94 14.89 1.34
N ILE A 375 -3.58 13.61 1.47
CA ILE A 375 -3.12 12.77 0.36
C ILE A 375 -4.04 11.57 0.27
N SER A 376 -4.72 11.42 -0.86
CA SER A 376 -5.54 10.24 -1.14
C SER A 376 -4.75 9.22 -1.97
N VAL A 377 -4.78 7.98 -1.50
CA VAL A 377 -4.14 6.80 -2.10
C VAL A 377 -5.17 5.68 -2.31
N SER A 378 -6.44 5.94 -2.02
CA SER A 378 -7.51 4.96 -2.15
C SER A 378 -7.99 4.84 -3.59
N GLU A 379 -8.43 3.64 -3.96
CA GLU A 379 -9.19 3.38 -5.19
C GLU A 379 -10.57 4.07 -5.16
N TYR A 380 -11.16 4.20 -3.98
CA TYR A 380 -12.44 4.88 -3.78
C TYR A 380 -12.25 6.32 -3.28
N THR A 381 -13.19 7.19 -3.63
CA THR A 381 -13.23 8.58 -3.19
C THR A 381 -13.48 8.67 -1.68
N ASN A 382 -12.39 8.66 -0.89
CA ASN A 382 -12.42 8.82 0.57
C ASN A 382 -12.68 10.26 1.02
N VAL A 383 -12.57 11.24 0.13
CA VAL A 383 -12.61 12.66 0.45
C VAL A 383 -13.72 13.32 -0.35
N CYS A 384 -14.66 13.99 0.33
CA CYS A 384 -15.68 14.79 -0.35
C CYS A 384 -15.03 16.06 -0.94
N GLU A 385 -14.64 15.99 -2.22
CA GLU A 385 -13.94 17.08 -2.90
C GLU A 385 -14.78 18.36 -2.94
N ALA A 386 -16.09 18.26 -3.15
CA ALA A 386 -16.98 19.42 -3.14
C ALA A 386 -16.89 20.20 -1.82
N THR A 387 -17.03 19.50 -0.68
CA THR A 387 -16.93 20.10 0.66
C THR A 387 -15.51 20.60 0.95
N LEU A 388 -14.49 19.86 0.55
CA LEU A 388 -13.10 20.26 0.78
C LEU A 388 -12.77 21.57 0.06
N LEU A 389 -13.15 21.69 -1.21
CA LEU A 389 -12.83 22.84 -2.03
C LEU A 389 -13.69 24.05 -1.68
N SER A 390 -14.96 23.86 -1.28
CA SER A 390 -15.84 24.97 -0.88
C SER A 390 -15.56 25.49 0.53
N ASP A 391 -15.45 24.58 1.51
CA ASP A 391 -15.53 24.93 2.93
C ASP A 391 -14.15 25.01 3.57
N ARG A 392 -13.14 24.34 2.99
CA ARG A 392 -11.78 24.21 3.53
C ARG A 392 -10.68 24.55 2.50
N PRO A 393 -10.69 25.74 1.88
CA PRO A 393 -9.66 26.14 0.92
C PRO A 393 -8.27 26.29 1.55
N ASP A 394 -8.18 26.31 2.88
CA ASP A 394 -6.96 26.29 3.69
C ASP A 394 -6.24 24.93 3.67
N ILE A 395 -6.93 23.84 3.32
CA ILE A 395 -6.35 22.50 3.25
C ILE A 395 -5.87 22.21 1.83
N HIS A 396 -4.65 21.72 1.72
CA HIS A 396 -4.09 21.29 0.45
C HIS A 396 -4.39 19.84 0.16
N TYR A 397 -4.69 19.52 -1.09
CA TYR A 397 -5.19 18.22 -1.48
C TYR A 397 -4.39 17.62 -2.62
N ILE A 398 -3.85 16.43 -2.40
CA ILE A 398 -3.29 15.57 -3.44
C ILE A 398 -4.32 14.47 -3.69
N PRO A 399 -5.11 14.56 -4.78
CA PRO A 399 -6.21 13.64 -5.04
C PRO A 399 -5.74 12.23 -5.39
N GLN A 400 -4.60 12.12 -6.08
CA GLN A 400 -4.07 10.83 -6.51
C GLN A 400 -2.54 10.88 -6.58
N VAL A 401 -1.89 9.78 -6.19
CA VAL A 401 -0.43 9.60 -6.28
C VAL A 401 -0.01 8.62 -7.38
N GLY A 402 -0.96 8.06 -8.14
CA GLY A 402 -0.72 6.96 -9.10
C GLY A 402 0.40 7.23 -10.10
N LYS A 403 0.46 8.43 -10.68
CA LYS A 403 1.55 8.83 -11.60
C LYS A 403 2.94 8.76 -10.95
N VAL A 404 3.03 9.17 -9.69
CA VAL A 404 4.27 9.08 -8.90
C VAL A 404 4.56 7.62 -8.58
N THR A 405 3.55 6.81 -8.27
CA THR A 405 3.70 5.37 -8.01
C THR A 405 4.34 4.63 -9.18
N VAL A 406 3.90 4.90 -10.42
CA VAL A 406 4.50 4.29 -11.62
C VAL A 406 5.96 4.75 -11.79
N ALA A 407 6.23 6.05 -11.66
CA ALA A 407 7.60 6.55 -11.76
C ALA A 407 8.53 6.00 -10.66
N VAL A 408 8.02 5.79 -9.44
CA VAL A 408 8.76 5.17 -8.34
C VAL A 408 9.01 3.68 -8.61
N LEU A 409 8.05 2.98 -9.20
CA LEU A 409 8.18 1.58 -9.58
C LEU A 409 9.28 1.39 -10.63
N GLU A 410 9.33 2.25 -11.65
CA GLU A 410 10.42 2.26 -12.63
C GLU A 410 11.76 2.64 -12.00
N ASN A 411 11.75 3.58 -11.04
CA ASN A 411 12.96 3.93 -10.31
C ASN A 411 13.47 2.75 -9.44
N ASN A 412 12.57 1.97 -8.84
CA ASN A 412 12.90 0.73 -8.14
C ASN A 412 13.57 -0.26 -9.11
N LEU A 413 13.05 -0.43 -10.33
CA LEU A 413 13.68 -1.26 -11.36
C LEU A 413 15.12 -0.81 -11.68
N VAL A 414 15.34 0.48 -11.88
CA VAL A 414 16.68 1.04 -12.12
C VAL A 414 17.61 0.75 -10.93
N HIS A 415 17.11 0.92 -9.70
CA HIS A 415 17.88 0.65 -8.49
C HIS A 415 18.28 -0.83 -8.39
N LEU A 416 17.34 -1.74 -8.68
CA LEU A 416 17.59 -3.18 -8.71
C LEU A 416 18.63 -3.57 -9.76
N LYS A 417 18.53 -3.01 -10.99
CA LYS A 417 19.53 -3.26 -12.03
C LYS A 417 20.93 -2.81 -11.60
N LYS A 418 21.05 -1.60 -11.03
CA LYS A 418 22.34 -1.07 -10.55
C LYS A 418 22.93 -1.98 -9.46
N PHE A 419 22.12 -2.35 -8.47
CA PHE A 419 22.53 -3.25 -7.41
C PHE A 419 23.02 -4.60 -7.96
N ASN A 420 22.26 -5.22 -8.88
CA ASN A 420 22.64 -6.52 -9.46
C ASN A 420 23.95 -6.42 -10.26
N LEU A 421 24.16 -5.34 -11.02
CA LEU A 421 25.40 -5.10 -11.76
C LEU A 421 26.61 -4.93 -10.83
N GLU A 422 26.45 -4.21 -9.71
CA GLU A 422 27.49 -4.06 -8.71
C GLU A 422 27.84 -5.41 -8.07
N GLN A 423 26.85 -6.21 -7.69
CA GLN A 423 27.10 -7.54 -7.11
C GLN A 423 27.84 -8.48 -8.07
N SER A 424 27.53 -8.44 -9.37
CA SER A 424 28.23 -9.24 -10.39
C SER A 424 29.69 -8.84 -10.60
N GLN A 425 30.10 -7.62 -10.22
CA GLN A 425 31.51 -7.20 -10.30
C GLN A 425 32.37 -7.75 -9.16
N TYR A 426 31.75 -8.20 -8.06
CA TYR A 426 32.43 -8.77 -6.89
C TYR A 426 32.51 -10.31 -6.91
N GLN A 427 31.84 -10.97 -7.86
CA GLN A 427 31.91 -12.41 -8.10
C GLN A 427 32.90 -12.72 -9.22
#